data_AF-A0A3D1YGM6-F1
#
_entry.id   AF-A0A3D1YGM6-F1
#
_cell.length_a   1.000
_cell.length_b   1.000
_cell.length_c   1.000
_cell.angle_alpha   90.00
_cell.angle_beta   90.00
_cell.angle_gamma   90.00
#
_symmetry.space_group_name_H-M   'P 1'
#
loop_
_entity.id
_entity.type
_entity.pdbx_description
1 polymer ?
#
loop_
_entity_poly.entity_id
_entity_poly.type
_entity_poly.pdbx_seq_one_letter_code
_entity_poly.pdbx_strand_id
1 'polypeptide(L)'
;MNWSITDEDITNEDTSGVEGFIKRLEESFKNGGPPIEGFRFLKSGKEMFDITREIERECQKNEPTGKLYVGFQNVAKFDKEVSRYKKITENGVNVVGFGTGTSDGVHSTGLQQWVDLEADTKRFENQWYLIAKDPVPIIFAGWEISDADNFGIGGITSPGKEFKGFISDDVRLVEGALQHLELVRRQSAPETEMSLKKLAETLPYPIEKILVVADDGKDEILGELLEATSKFASARSAAMILYDMSAISYLINPYPSSEYQKENSTVIEKNQLSVIGREYLSNQLSVCESLGVKAGAVIPTSHGFSHLSAWAEKESADLIVIPNSMVRPGLIDRLKGYTLNNLINSTVIPILVYSEDGNARIWTKSSMR
;
A
#
# COMPACT_ATOMS: atom_id res chain seq x y z
N MET A 1 -3.29 -12.65 5.18
CA MET A 1 -2.13 -13.55 5.39
C MET A 1 -1.10 -12.83 6.24
N ASN A 2 -0.47 -13.51 7.21
CA ASN A 2 0.66 -12.96 7.98
C ASN A 2 1.98 -13.25 7.25
N TRP A 3 2.73 -12.21 6.89
CA TRP A 3 4.00 -12.29 6.15
C TRP A 3 5.24 -12.34 7.05
N SER A 4 5.08 -12.77 8.30
CA SER A 4 6.19 -13.07 9.21
C SER A 4 6.22 -14.56 9.53
N ILE A 5 7.41 -15.10 9.77
CA ILE A 5 7.58 -16.43 10.38
C ILE A 5 6.96 -16.39 11.79
N THR A 6 6.04 -17.31 12.08
CA THR A 6 5.40 -17.47 13.38
C THR A 6 5.97 -18.66 14.12
N ASP A 7 5.64 -18.81 15.41
CA ASP A 7 6.09 -19.97 16.20
C ASP A 7 5.47 -21.29 15.70
N GLU A 8 4.32 -21.22 15.01
CA GLU A 8 3.68 -22.37 14.36
C GLU A 8 4.46 -22.85 13.12
N ASP A 9 5.24 -21.97 12.50
CA ASP A 9 6.07 -22.32 11.35
C ASP A 9 7.34 -23.09 11.76
N ILE A 10 7.74 -23.02 13.04
CA ILE A 10 8.97 -23.62 13.56
C ILE A 10 8.71 -25.08 13.96
N THR A 11 9.49 -26.00 13.40
CA THR A 11 9.42 -27.44 13.74
C THR A 11 10.76 -27.97 14.22
N ASN A 12 10.77 -29.22 14.71
CA ASN A 12 12.01 -29.89 15.07
C ASN A 12 12.91 -30.15 13.84
N GLU A 13 12.32 -30.32 12.66
CA GLU A 13 13.05 -30.48 11.39
C GLU A 13 13.49 -29.14 10.78
N ASP A 14 12.76 -28.06 11.05
CA ASP A 14 13.10 -26.71 10.61
C ASP A 14 12.98 -25.69 11.75
N THR A 15 14.07 -25.56 12.50
CA THR A 15 14.18 -24.60 13.62
C THR A 15 14.17 -23.14 13.16
N SER A 16 14.38 -22.88 11.87
CA SER A 16 14.30 -21.53 11.29
C SER A 16 12.87 -21.07 11.01
N GLY A 17 11.94 -22.02 10.85
CA GLY A 17 10.55 -21.77 10.46
C GLY A 17 10.34 -21.33 9.00
N VAL A 18 11.38 -21.27 8.17
CA VAL A 18 11.26 -20.83 6.77
C VAL A 18 10.44 -21.81 5.93
N GLU A 19 10.65 -23.12 6.10
CA GLU A 19 9.89 -24.15 5.39
C GLU A 19 8.43 -24.18 5.83
N GLY A 20 8.15 -23.95 7.12
CA GLY A 20 6.79 -23.82 7.65
C GLY A 20 6.07 -22.60 7.08
N PHE A 21 6.72 -21.43 7.09
CA PHE A 21 6.20 -20.20 6.50
C PHE A 21 5.86 -20.37 5.02
N ILE A 22 6.76 -21.01 4.26
CA ILE A 22 6.54 -21.29 2.85
C ILE A 22 5.33 -22.20 2.63
N LYS A 23 5.19 -23.28 3.41
CA LYS A 23 4.01 -24.17 3.32
C LYS A 23 2.72 -23.41 3.63
N ARG A 24 2.76 -22.53 4.64
CA ARG A 24 1.62 -21.69 5.00
C ARG A 24 1.26 -20.69 3.89
N LEU A 25 2.25 -20.12 3.19
CA LEU A 25 2.01 -19.34 1.97
C LEU A 25 1.32 -20.19 0.91
N GLU A 26 1.85 -21.38 0.63
CA GLU A 26 1.30 -22.27 -0.38
C GLU A 26 -0.18 -22.59 -0.10
N GLU A 27 -0.49 -22.99 1.13
CA GLU A 27 -1.86 -23.31 1.56
C GLU A 27 -2.79 -22.10 1.48
N SER A 28 -2.32 -20.93 1.91
CA SER A 28 -3.12 -19.70 1.93
C SER A 28 -3.50 -19.24 0.52
N PHE A 29 -2.56 -19.29 -0.43
CA PHE A 29 -2.79 -18.84 -1.80
C PHE A 29 -3.42 -19.90 -2.70
N LYS A 30 -3.33 -21.18 -2.33
CA LYS A 30 -4.11 -22.24 -2.95
C LYS A 30 -5.61 -22.01 -2.77
N ASN A 31 -6.07 -21.62 -1.57
CA ASN A 31 -7.47 -21.30 -1.23
C ASN A 31 -8.50 -22.33 -1.78
N GLY A 32 -8.20 -23.62 -1.65
CA GLY A 32 -9.05 -24.71 -2.17
C GLY A 32 -9.00 -24.93 -3.70
N GLY A 33 -8.26 -24.10 -4.42
CA GLY A 33 -7.99 -24.22 -5.86
C GLY A 33 -6.85 -25.19 -6.21
N PRO A 34 -6.37 -25.17 -7.46
CA PRO A 34 -5.26 -26.02 -7.89
C PRO A 34 -3.97 -25.65 -7.13
N PRO A 35 -3.01 -26.60 -7.04
CA PRO A 35 -1.69 -26.34 -6.46
C PRO A 35 -1.03 -25.07 -7.01
N ILE A 36 -0.11 -24.50 -6.25
CA ILE A 36 0.71 -23.39 -6.74
C ILE A 36 1.71 -23.96 -7.74
N GLU A 37 1.72 -23.40 -8.95
CA GLU A 37 2.65 -23.83 -10.01
C GLU A 37 3.97 -23.05 -9.93
N GLY A 38 5.03 -23.60 -10.54
CA GLY A 38 6.35 -22.96 -10.60
C GLY A 38 7.04 -22.72 -9.25
N PHE A 39 6.47 -23.21 -8.15
CA PHE A 39 7.03 -23.05 -6.82
C PHE A 39 8.20 -24.01 -6.58
N ARG A 40 9.34 -23.48 -6.11
CA ARG A 40 10.53 -24.29 -5.81
C ARG A 40 11.26 -23.80 -4.57
N PHE A 41 11.52 -24.72 -3.65
CA PHE A 41 12.35 -24.47 -2.46
C PHE A 41 13.83 -24.35 -2.82
N LEU A 42 14.50 -23.43 -2.16
CA LEU A 42 15.91 -23.12 -2.33
C LEU A 42 16.63 -23.28 -0.98
N LYS A 43 17.75 -24.00 -0.98
CA LYS A 43 18.60 -24.23 0.21
C LYS A 43 20.05 -23.81 0.02
N SER A 44 20.39 -23.24 -1.15
CA SER A 44 21.75 -22.85 -1.52
C SER A 44 21.81 -21.36 -1.77
N GLY A 45 22.59 -20.64 -0.96
CA GLY A 45 22.80 -19.20 -1.16
C GLY A 45 23.41 -18.87 -2.53
N LYS A 46 24.27 -19.74 -3.07
CA LYS A 46 24.84 -19.58 -4.42
C LYS A 46 23.75 -19.64 -5.50
N GLU A 47 22.86 -20.62 -5.39
CA GLU A 47 21.75 -20.75 -6.34
C GLU A 47 20.80 -19.54 -6.28
N MET A 48 20.47 -19.08 -5.07
CA MET A 48 19.68 -17.86 -4.87
C MET A 48 20.36 -16.63 -5.49
N PHE A 49 21.69 -16.57 -5.43
CA PHE A 49 22.45 -15.48 -6.02
C PHE A 49 22.38 -15.50 -7.54
N ASP A 50 22.55 -16.67 -8.14
CA ASP A 50 22.45 -16.87 -9.58
C ASP A 50 21.05 -16.49 -10.09
N ILE A 51 19.99 -16.89 -9.37
CA ILE A 51 18.58 -16.49 -9.62
C ILE A 51 18.44 -14.97 -9.56
N THR A 52 18.96 -14.33 -8.52
CA THR A 52 18.93 -12.86 -8.40
C THR A 52 19.56 -12.19 -9.62
N ARG A 53 20.74 -12.68 -10.05
CA ARG A 53 21.42 -12.14 -11.23
C ARG A 53 20.63 -12.37 -12.52
N GLU A 54 19.86 -13.43 -12.61
CA GLU A 54 18.99 -13.70 -13.76
C GLU A 54 17.80 -12.74 -13.80
N ILE A 55 17.08 -12.57 -12.69
CA ILE A 55 15.96 -11.62 -12.58
C ILE A 55 16.43 -10.20 -12.93
N GLU A 56 17.55 -9.74 -12.36
CA GLU A 56 18.13 -8.43 -12.66
C GLU A 56 18.48 -8.25 -14.15
N ARG A 57 19.00 -9.29 -14.79
CA ARG A 57 19.34 -9.26 -16.23
C ARG A 57 18.08 -9.19 -17.09
N GLU A 58 17.02 -9.90 -16.72
CA GLU A 58 15.74 -9.84 -17.45
C GLU A 58 15.08 -8.46 -17.33
N CYS A 59 15.13 -7.83 -16.16
CA CYS A 59 14.69 -6.45 -15.97
C CYS A 59 15.49 -5.44 -16.82
N GLN A 60 16.69 -5.79 -17.31
CA GLN A 60 17.51 -4.91 -18.15
C GLN A 60 17.26 -5.08 -19.66
N LYS A 61 16.68 -6.20 -20.11
CA LYS A 61 16.61 -6.57 -21.54
C LYS A 61 15.29 -6.21 -22.23
N ASN A 62 14.17 -6.32 -21.51
CA ASN A 62 12.84 -6.22 -22.10
C ASN A 62 12.35 -4.76 -22.19
N GLU A 63 11.32 -4.49 -23.01
CA GLU A 63 10.67 -3.18 -23.07
C GLU A 63 10.35 -2.72 -21.64
N PRO A 64 11.04 -1.69 -21.14
CA PRO A 64 11.25 -1.49 -19.71
C PRO A 64 10.03 -0.80 -19.12
N THR A 65 9.00 -1.61 -18.88
CA THR A 65 7.79 -1.18 -18.20
C THR A 65 7.58 -2.08 -16.99
N GLY A 66 7.47 -1.47 -15.81
CA GLY A 66 7.15 -2.21 -14.60
C GLY A 66 7.77 -1.64 -13.34
N LYS A 67 7.50 -2.34 -12.24
CA LYS A 67 8.10 -2.07 -10.92
C LYS A 67 8.85 -3.32 -10.47
N LEU A 68 10.04 -3.12 -9.90
CA LEU A 68 10.84 -4.16 -9.26
C LEU A 68 10.96 -3.84 -7.78
N TYR A 69 10.52 -4.75 -6.93
CA TYR A 69 10.63 -4.65 -5.47
C TYR A 69 11.84 -5.46 -5.04
N VAL A 70 12.74 -4.83 -4.29
CA VAL A 70 13.97 -5.46 -3.83
C VAL A 70 14.13 -5.36 -2.32
N GLY A 71 14.39 -6.50 -1.69
CA GLY A 71 14.64 -6.60 -0.27
C GLY A 71 16.11 -6.79 0.03
N PHE A 72 16.60 -6.07 1.02
CA PHE A 72 17.92 -6.23 1.62
C PHE A 72 17.78 -6.27 3.13
N GLN A 73 18.66 -7.01 3.80
CA GLN A 73 18.69 -7.02 5.26
C GLN A 73 19.01 -5.63 5.84
N ASN A 74 19.86 -4.86 5.16
CA ASN A 74 20.23 -3.50 5.54
C ASN A 74 20.68 -2.67 4.32
N VAL A 75 20.69 -1.35 4.50
CA VAL A 75 21.11 -0.37 3.49
C VAL A 75 22.56 -0.58 3.05
N ALA A 76 23.46 -0.98 3.95
CA ALA A 76 24.88 -1.20 3.60
C ALA A 76 25.09 -2.36 2.62
N LYS A 77 24.18 -3.35 2.59
CA LYS A 77 24.16 -4.40 1.55
C LYS A 77 23.65 -3.84 0.22
N PHE A 78 22.60 -3.01 0.24
CA PHE A 78 22.11 -2.33 -0.96
C PHE A 78 23.16 -1.41 -1.58
N ASP A 79 23.88 -0.62 -0.78
CA ASP A 79 24.90 0.33 -1.24
C ASP A 79 26.00 -0.32 -2.10
N LYS A 80 26.33 -1.58 -1.82
CA LYS A 80 27.29 -2.38 -2.61
C LYS A 80 26.78 -2.73 -4.01
N GLU A 81 25.46 -2.74 -4.20
CA GLU A 81 24.78 -3.10 -5.46
C GLU A 81 24.13 -1.88 -6.16
N VAL A 82 24.24 -0.66 -5.60
CA VAL A 82 23.60 0.57 -6.12
C VAL A 82 23.84 0.79 -7.61
N SER A 83 25.06 0.58 -8.09
CA SER A 83 25.41 0.79 -9.51
C SER A 83 24.59 -0.09 -10.46
N ARG A 84 24.08 -1.22 -9.97
CA ARG A 84 23.26 -2.14 -10.75
C ARG A 84 21.82 -1.70 -10.82
N TYR A 85 21.22 -1.34 -9.68
CA TYR A 85 19.85 -0.85 -9.65
C TYR A 85 19.71 0.47 -10.36
N LYS A 86 20.75 1.32 -10.33
CA LYS A 86 20.82 2.53 -11.16
C LYS A 86 20.68 2.21 -12.66
N LYS A 87 21.33 1.16 -13.17
CA LYS A 87 21.17 0.75 -14.58
C LYS A 87 19.78 0.23 -14.89
N ILE A 88 19.17 -0.49 -13.95
CA ILE A 88 17.79 -0.98 -14.09
C ILE A 88 16.81 0.20 -14.16
N THR A 89 17.02 1.24 -13.34
CA THR A 89 16.17 2.42 -13.31
C THR A 89 16.41 3.35 -14.50
N GLU A 90 17.66 3.51 -14.95
CA GLU A 90 18.01 4.22 -16.20
C GLU A 90 17.37 3.58 -17.43
N ASN A 91 17.09 2.27 -17.39
CA ASN A 91 16.34 1.60 -18.44
C ASN A 91 14.83 1.89 -18.36
N GLY A 92 14.29 2.42 -17.26
CA GLY A 92 12.85 2.76 -17.15
C GLY A 92 12.05 1.89 -16.18
N VAL A 93 12.70 0.93 -15.50
CA VAL A 93 12.08 0.11 -14.46
C VAL A 93 12.06 0.88 -13.13
N ASN A 94 10.89 1.02 -12.52
CA ASN A 94 10.77 1.66 -11.21
C ASN A 94 11.21 0.68 -10.11
N VAL A 95 12.32 0.98 -9.42
CA VAL A 95 12.82 0.11 -8.33
C VAL A 95 12.42 0.67 -6.97
N VAL A 96 11.83 -0.17 -6.12
CA VAL A 96 11.51 0.14 -4.72
C VAL A 96 12.34 -0.77 -3.82
N GLY A 97 13.18 -0.17 -2.98
CA GLY A 97 14.06 -0.90 -2.06
C GLY A 97 13.50 -0.93 -0.65
N PHE A 98 13.75 -2.03 0.07
CA PHE A 98 13.36 -2.23 1.46
C PHE A 98 14.56 -2.76 2.25
N GLY A 99 14.72 -2.27 3.48
CA GLY A 99 15.73 -2.78 4.39
C GLY A 99 15.93 -1.87 5.59
N THR A 100 16.76 -2.31 6.54
CA THR A 100 17.06 -1.52 7.74
C THR A 100 18.08 -0.42 7.45
N GLY A 101 17.87 0.75 8.05
CA GLY A 101 18.75 1.90 8.00
C GLY A 101 18.36 2.90 6.91
N THR A 102 18.74 4.15 7.12
CA THR A 102 18.50 5.24 6.18
C THR A 102 19.62 5.32 5.16
N SER A 103 19.27 5.45 3.89
CA SER A 103 20.24 5.83 2.86
C SER A 103 20.25 7.36 2.76
N ASP A 104 21.36 8.00 3.13
CA ASP A 104 21.56 9.44 2.93
C ASP A 104 21.57 9.80 1.42
N GLY A 105 21.65 8.80 0.54
CA GLY A 105 21.90 8.92 -0.88
C GLY A 105 20.75 8.55 -1.81
N VAL A 106 19.50 8.34 -1.35
CA VAL A 106 18.37 7.89 -2.22
C VAL A 106 18.19 8.80 -3.46
N HIS A 107 18.51 10.09 -3.35
CA HIS A 107 18.50 11.03 -4.49
C HIS A 107 19.58 10.77 -5.56
N SER A 108 20.60 9.97 -5.25
CA SER A 108 21.70 9.60 -6.16
C SER A 108 21.60 8.17 -6.72
N THR A 109 20.74 7.33 -6.14
CA THR A 109 20.63 5.89 -6.45
C THR A 109 19.60 5.56 -7.53
N GLY A 110 18.79 6.53 -7.95
CA GLY A 110 17.77 6.35 -8.99
C GLY A 110 16.60 5.45 -8.59
N LEU A 111 16.51 5.04 -7.32
CA LEU A 111 15.34 4.34 -6.78
C LEU A 111 14.12 5.25 -6.79
N GLN A 112 12.93 4.65 -6.95
CA GLN A 112 11.68 5.36 -6.69
C GLN A 112 11.54 5.67 -5.19
N GLN A 113 11.90 4.71 -4.33
CA GLN A 113 11.90 4.86 -2.87
C GLN A 113 12.82 3.82 -2.22
N TRP A 114 13.43 4.22 -1.09
CA TRP A 114 13.94 3.30 -0.08
C TRP A 114 13.00 3.33 1.14
N VAL A 115 12.49 2.17 1.54
CA VAL A 115 11.62 1.98 2.70
C VAL A 115 12.50 1.52 3.87
N ASP A 116 12.74 2.41 4.83
CA ASP A 116 13.44 2.07 6.07
C ASP A 116 12.52 1.23 6.97
N LEU A 117 13.07 0.13 7.48
CA LEU A 117 12.35 -0.87 8.25
C LEU A 117 12.95 -1.01 9.64
N GLU A 118 12.09 -1.31 10.62
CA GLU A 118 12.55 -1.86 11.90
C GLU A 118 13.23 -3.22 11.65
N ALA A 119 14.31 -3.49 12.38
CA ALA A 119 15.02 -4.76 12.25
C ALA A 119 14.19 -5.92 12.82
N ASP A 120 13.85 -6.89 11.97
CA ASP A 120 13.15 -8.11 12.35
C ASP A 120 13.57 -9.26 11.43
N THR A 121 14.23 -10.29 11.98
CA THR A 121 14.76 -11.41 11.19
C THR A 121 13.66 -12.37 10.71
N LYS A 122 12.44 -12.28 11.24
CA LYS A 122 11.30 -13.15 10.88
C LYS A 122 10.40 -12.52 9.83
N ARG A 123 10.37 -11.19 9.70
CA ARG A 123 9.52 -10.47 8.74
C ARG A 123 10.03 -10.64 7.30
N PHE A 124 9.11 -10.85 6.37
CA PHE A 124 9.39 -10.96 4.94
C PHE A 124 10.10 -9.73 4.37
N GLU A 125 9.62 -8.54 4.73
CA GLU A 125 10.13 -7.27 4.20
C GLU A 125 11.60 -6.99 4.57
N ASN A 126 12.13 -7.65 5.61
CA ASN A 126 13.53 -7.56 6.06
C ASN A 126 14.47 -8.57 5.36
N GLN A 127 13.96 -9.40 4.45
CA GLN A 127 14.74 -10.46 3.81
C GLN A 127 15.30 -10.05 2.45
N TRP A 128 16.12 -10.93 1.89
CA TRP A 128 16.60 -10.77 0.52
C TRP A 128 15.56 -11.28 -0.46
N TYR A 129 15.01 -10.39 -1.29
CA TYR A 129 14.02 -10.77 -2.30
C TYR A 129 14.08 -9.89 -3.54
N LEU A 130 13.57 -10.42 -4.65
CA LEU A 130 13.29 -9.68 -5.88
C LEU A 130 11.91 -10.10 -6.38
N ILE A 131 11.04 -9.12 -6.61
CA ILE A 131 9.66 -9.37 -7.03
C ILE A 131 9.29 -8.41 -8.15
N ALA A 132 8.78 -8.96 -9.25
CA ALA A 132 8.24 -8.20 -10.37
C ALA A 132 6.96 -8.86 -10.87
N LYS A 133 6.00 -8.05 -11.31
CA LYS A 133 4.79 -8.53 -11.98
C LYS A 133 4.96 -8.57 -13.50
N ASP A 134 5.64 -7.57 -14.03
CA ASP A 134 5.78 -7.31 -15.46
C ASP A 134 7.27 -7.31 -15.86
N PRO A 135 7.61 -7.76 -17.07
CA PRO A 135 6.73 -8.35 -18.08
C PRO A 135 6.34 -9.81 -17.78
N VAL A 136 7.05 -10.48 -16.88
CA VAL A 136 6.78 -11.84 -16.44
C VAL A 136 6.73 -11.86 -14.91
N PRO A 137 5.66 -12.39 -14.30
CA PRO A 137 5.53 -12.46 -12.86
C PRO A 137 6.61 -13.36 -12.27
N ILE A 138 7.32 -12.87 -11.25
CA ILE A 138 8.33 -13.62 -10.54
C ILE A 138 8.44 -13.12 -9.10
N ILE A 139 8.57 -14.06 -8.17
CA ILE A 139 8.95 -13.82 -6.79
C ILE A 139 10.12 -14.73 -6.45
N PHE A 140 11.19 -14.13 -5.98
CA PHE A 140 12.29 -14.81 -5.31
C PHE A 140 12.42 -14.23 -3.90
N ALA A 141 12.56 -15.08 -2.89
CA ALA A 141 12.84 -14.65 -1.53
C ALA A 141 13.75 -15.65 -0.79
N GLY A 142 14.75 -15.15 -0.08
CA GLY A 142 15.72 -15.89 0.70
C GLY A 142 15.89 -15.31 2.10
N TRP A 143 15.63 -16.13 3.11
CA TRP A 143 15.88 -15.85 4.51
C TRP A 143 17.30 -16.24 4.86
N GLU A 144 17.95 -15.35 5.58
CA GLU A 144 19.23 -15.63 6.21
C GLU A 144 18.95 -16.35 7.54
N ILE A 145 19.28 -17.65 7.61
CA ILE A 145 19.00 -18.51 8.76
C ILE A 145 20.23 -18.78 9.63
N SER A 146 21.34 -18.07 9.34
CA SER A 146 22.51 -18.07 10.22
C SER A 146 22.19 -17.47 11.58
N ASP A 147 23.12 -17.58 12.52
CA ASP A 147 23.06 -16.92 13.83
C ASP A 147 22.58 -15.46 13.70
N ALA A 148 21.66 -15.06 14.58
CA ALA A 148 21.05 -13.74 14.60
C ALA A 148 22.11 -12.63 14.75
N ASP A 149 23.20 -12.89 15.50
CA ASP A 149 24.32 -11.96 15.65
C ASP A 149 25.07 -11.70 14.34
N ASN A 150 24.92 -12.61 13.37
CA ASN A 150 25.50 -12.46 12.04
C ASN A 150 24.51 -11.87 11.02
N PHE A 151 23.23 -11.70 11.35
CA PHE A 151 22.20 -11.30 10.37
C PHE A 151 22.59 -10.03 9.61
N GLY A 152 22.62 -10.10 8.27
CA GLY A 152 22.93 -8.94 7.45
C GLY A 152 24.42 -8.55 7.40
N ILE A 153 25.31 -9.27 8.10
CA ILE A 153 26.76 -9.03 8.11
C ILE A 153 27.45 -9.92 7.06
N GLY A 154 28.35 -9.38 6.25
CA GLY A 154 29.10 -10.17 5.26
C GLY A 154 28.31 -10.51 3.98
N GLY A 155 28.84 -11.43 3.18
CA GLY A 155 28.27 -11.85 1.90
C GLY A 155 27.81 -13.30 1.92
N ILE A 156 27.19 -13.76 0.84
CA ILE A 156 26.58 -15.11 0.74
C ILE A 156 27.59 -16.24 0.96
N THR A 157 28.86 -16.01 0.62
CA THR A 157 29.96 -16.98 0.79
C THR A 157 30.73 -16.80 2.09
N SER A 158 30.32 -15.88 2.98
CA SER A 158 30.99 -15.69 4.26
C SER A 158 30.81 -16.93 5.14
N PRO A 159 31.84 -17.34 5.92
CA PRO A 159 31.72 -18.49 6.82
C PRO A 159 30.54 -18.35 7.78
N GLY A 160 29.80 -19.45 8.00
CA GLY A 160 28.63 -19.48 8.89
C GLY A 160 27.34 -18.93 8.27
N LYS A 161 27.35 -18.53 6.99
CA LYS A 161 26.15 -18.09 6.29
C LYS A 161 25.34 -19.25 5.72
N GLU A 162 24.07 -19.24 6.07
CA GLU A 162 23.10 -20.22 5.63
C GLU A 162 21.81 -19.51 5.21
N PHE A 163 21.20 -20.01 4.14
CA PHE A 163 19.99 -19.42 3.56
C PHE A 163 18.97 -20.50 3.19
N LYS A 164 17.70 -20.19 3.42
CA LYS A 164 16.54 -20.94 2.92
C LYS A 164 15.56 -20.00 2.26
N GLY A 165 14.83 -20.47 1.26
CA GLY A 165 13.94 -19.60 0.51
C GLY A 165 13.18 -20.31 -0.58
N PHE A 166 12.64 -19.53 -1.51
CA PHE A 166 11.90 -20.05 -2.65
C PHE A 166 11.97 -19.13 -3.87
N ILE A 167 11.55 -19.68 -5.00
CA ILE A 167 11.19 -18.96 -6.21
C ILE A 167 9.84 -19.46 -6.72
N SER A 168 9.04 -18.57 -7.31
CA SER A 168 7.78 -18.92 -7.99
C SER A 168 7.42 -17.85 -9.02
N ASP A 169 6.74 -18.25 -10.08
CA ASP A 169 6.11 -17.38 -11.09
C ASP A 169 4.57 -17.39 -10.97
N ASP A 170 4.00 -18.01 -9.93
CA ASP A 170 2.55 -18.03 -9.71
C ASP A 170 2.03 -16.63 -9.38
N VAL A 171 1.17 -16.12 -10.25
CA VAL A 171 0.61 -14.76 -10.18
C VAL A 171 -0.07 -14.50 -8.82
N ARG A 172 -0.72 -15.50 -8.22
CA ARG A 172 -1.41 -15.32 -6.92
C ARG A 172 -0.43 -14.96 -5.82
N LEU A 173 0.72 -15.64 -5.79
CA LEU A 173 1.76 -15.41 -4.79
C LEU A 173 2.48 -14.08 -5.05
N VAL A 174 2.81 -13.78 -6.32
CA VAL A 174 3.43 -12.51 -6.72
C VAL A 174 2.53 -11.33 -6.33
N GLU A 175 1.25 -11.35 -6.71
CA GLU A 175 0.31 -10.29 -6.37
C GLU A 175 0.11 -10.14 -4.85
N GLY A 176 0.00 -11.25 -4.13
CA GLY A 176 -0.10 -11.23 -2.68
C GLY A 176 1.11 -10.58 -1.99
N ALA A 177 2.32 -10.89 -2.46
CA ALA A 177 3.54 -10.29 -1.91
C ALA A 177 3.64 -8.80 -2.25
N LEU A 178 3.31 -8.41 -3.49
CA LEU A 178 3.30 -7.02 -3.91
C LEU A 178 2.27 -6.20 -3.12
N GLN A 179 1.08 -6.75 -2.86
CA GLN A 179 0.06 -6.11 -2.01
C GLN A 179 0.59 -5.89 -0.58
N HIS A 180 1.29 -6.87 0.00
CA HIS A 180 1.91 -6.73 1.31
C HIS A 180 3.00 -5.64 1.32
N LEU A 181 3.91 -5.67 0.34
CA LEU A 181 5.00 -4.68 0.27
C LEU A 181 4.51 -3.27 -0.01
N GLU A 182 3.48 -3.10 -0.84
CA GLU A 182 2.83 -1.80 -1.04
C GLU A 182 2.17 -1.30 0.24
N LEU A 183 1.60 -2.19 1.05
CA LEU A 183 1.09 -1.82 2.35
C LEU A 183 2.22 -1.33 3.28
N VAL A 184 3.31 -2.09 3.40
CA VAL A 184 4.48 -1.71 4.21
C VAL A 184 5.04 -0.36 3.74
N ARG A 185 5.18 -0.18 2.42
CA ARG A 185 5.63 1.05 1.80
C ARG A 185 4.75 2.25 2.18
N ARG A 186 3.43 2.10 2.13
CA ARG A 186 2.48 3.15 2.50
C ARG A 186 2.48 3.46 4.00
N GLN A 187 2.83 2.49 4.83
CA GLN A 187 3.00 2.70 6.27
C GLN A 187 4.25 3.53 6.61
N SER A 188 5.22 3.65 5.70
CA SER A 188 6.41 4.53 5.86
C SER A 188 6.14 6.01 5.58
N ALA A 189 4.87 6.43 5.54
CA ALA A 189 4.48 7.81 5.33
C ALA A 189 5.06 8.73 6.42
N PRO A 190 5.38 10.00 6.10
CA PRO A 190 5.74 10.98 7.11
C PRO A 190 4.60 11.17 8.12
N GLU A 191 4.86 10.87 9.39
CA GLU A 191 3.87 11.04 10.46
C GLU A 191 3.85 12.46 11.05
N THR A 192 4.78 13.32 10.63
CA THR A 192 4.85 14.71 11.08
C THR A 192 3.77 15.55 10.41
N GLU A 193 3.13 16.42 11.20
CA GLU A 193 2.18 17.40 10.67
C GLU A 193 2.89 18.42 9.77
N MET A 194 2.33 18.66 8.58
CA MET A 194 2.87 19.61 7.61
C MET A 194 1.76 20.09 6.66
N SER A 195 2.00 21.16 5.90
CA SER A 195 1.05 21.61 4.90
C SER A 195 0.83 20.56 3.81
N LEU A 196 -0.39 20.50 3.25
CA LEU A 196 -0.70 19.60 2.13
C LEU A 196 0.23 19.78 0.93
N LYS A 197 0.66 21.02 0.66
CA LYS A 197 1.65 21.30 -0.39
C LYS A 197 2.98 20.61 -0.08
N LYS A 198 3.48 20.74 1.15
CA LYS A 198 4.75 20.11 1.52
C LYS A 198 4.64 18.60 1.48
N LEU A 199 3.51 18.06 1.95
CA LEU A 199 3.22 16.63 1.89
C LEU A 199 3.18 16.11 0.43
N ALA A 200 2.57 16.86 -0.47
CA ALA A 200 2.55 16.55 -1.90
C ALA A 200 3.97 16.53 -2.50
N GLU A 201 4.94 17.25 -1.96
CA GLU A 201 6.33 17.22 -2.39
C GLU A 201 7.15 16.11 -1.73
N THR A 202 6.78 15.69 -0.51
CA THR A 202 7.60 14.80 0.33
C THR A 202 7.14 13.34 0.37
N LEU A 203 5.89 13.01 0.02
CA LEU A 203 5.48 11.59 0.05
C LEU A 203 6.34 10.77 -0.92
N PRO A 204 7.02 9.72 -0.43
CA PRO A 204 8.00 8.96 -1.21
C PRO A 204 7.35 7.93 -2.14
N TYR A 205 6.03 7.85 -2.18
CA TYR A 205 5.28 6.91 -3.01
C TYR A 205 4.19 7.62 -3.83
N PRO A 206 3.80 7.06 -4.98
CA PRO A 206 2.71 7.58 -5.77
C PRO A 206 1.38 7.41 -5.03
N ILE A 207 0.48 8.35 -5.24
CA ILE A 207 -0.93 8.28 -4.84
C ILE A 207 -1.72 8.38 -6.13
N GLU A 208 -2.41 7.32 -6.52
CA GLU A 208 -3.17 7.25 -7.77
C GLU A 208 -4.66 7.48 -7.51
N LYS A 209 -5.17 7.12 -6.33
CA LYS A 209 -6.58 7.28 -5.98
C LYS A 209 -6.78 7.69 -4.52
N ILE A 210 -7.57 8.74 -4.30
CA ILE A 210 -7.87 9.32 -3.00
C ILE A 210 -9.37 9.20 -2.73
N LEU A 211 -9.74 8.66 -1.58
CA LEU A 211 -11.12 8.70 -1.09
C LEU A 211 -11.25 9.80 -0.02
N VAL A 212 -12.11 10.79 -0.26
CA VAL A 212 -12.31 11.93 0.65
C VAL A 212 -13.75 11.99 1.12
N VAL A 213 -13.99 12.34 2.39
CA VAL A 213 -15.34 12.57 2.89
C VAL A 213 -15.93 13.86 2.30
N ALA A 214 -17.21 13.82 1.94
CA ALA A 214 -17.98 14.95 1.44
C ALA A 214 -19.39 14.95 2.06
N ASP A 215 -20.13 16.04 1.91
CA ASP A 215 -21.49 16.23 2.41
C ASP A 215 -22.41 16.87 1.36
N ASP A 216 -23.54 17.43 1.82
CA ASP A 216 -24.52 18.16 1.00
C ASP A 216 -24.08 19.56 0.55
N GLY A 217 -22.81 19.93 0.81
CA GLY A 217 -22.20 21.20 0.41
C GLY A 217 -22.51 22.37 1.34
N LYS A 218 -22.98 22.10 2.56
CA LYS A 218 -23.30 23.14 3.55
C LYS A 218 -22.25 23.30 4.63
N ASP A 219 -21.40 22.29 4.85
CA ASP A 219 -20.30 22.37 5.79
C ASP A 219 -19.08 23.07 5.12
N GLU A 220 -18.77 24.27 5.59
CA GLU A 220 -17.63 25.06 5.10
C GLU A 220 -16.30 24.32 5.26
N ILE A 221 -16.12 23.55 6.35
CA ILE A 221 -14.89 22.79 6.61
C ILE A 221 -14.72 21.67 5.58
N LEU A 222 -15.82 21.01 5.19
CA LEU A 222 -15.78 19.99 4.14
C LEU A 222 -15.59 20.60 2.74
N GLY A 223 -16.11 21.81 2.51
CA GLY A 223 -15.82 22.58 1.31
C GLY A 223 -14.32 22.90 1.16
N GLU A 224 -13.69 23.40 2.24
CA GLU A 224 -12.25 23.67 2.28
C GLU A 224 -11.42 22.40 2.13
N LEU A 225 -11.81 21.31 2.81
CA LEU A 225 -11.19 19.99 2.69
C LEU A 225 -11.19 19.51 1.24
N LEU A 226 -12.33 19.63 0.55
CA LEU A 226 -12.48 19.21 -0.84
C LEU A 226 -11.53 20.00 -1.74
N GLU A 227 -11.53 21.33 -1.65
CA GLU A 227 -10.67 22.18 -2.48
C GLU A 227 -9.18 21.88 -2.24
N ALA A 228 -8.79 21.76 -0.97
CA ALA A 228 -7.41 21.46 -0.59
C ALA A 228 -6.97 20.07 -1.07
N THR A 229 -7.85 19.07 -0.95
CA THR A 229 -7.60 17.71 -1.43
C THR A 229 -7.54 17.65 -2.95
N SER A 230 -8.38 18.41 -3.67
CA SER A 230 -8.30 18.49 -5.14
C SER A 230 -6.99 19.10 -5.63
N LYS A 231 -6.47 20.13 -4.94
CA LYS A 231 -5.13 20.68 -5.25
C LYS A 231 -4.03 19.64 -5.00
N PHE A 232 -4.11 18.91 -3.89
CA PHE A 232 -3.19 17.81 -3.58
C PHE A 232 -3.25 16.68 -4.62
N ALA A 233 -4.46 16.26 -5.01
CA ALA A 233 -4.70 15.25 -6.02
C ALA A 233 -4.14 15.67 -7.38
N SER A 234 -4.40 16.92 -7.79
CA SER A 234 -3.88 17.50 -9.05
C SER A 234 -2.34 17.48 -9.07
N ALA A 235 -1.69 17.91 -7.98
CA ALA A 235 -0.23 17.88 -7.85
C ALA A 235 0.36 16.46 -7.94
N ARG A 236 -0.43 15.44 -7.57
CA ARG A 236 -0.05 14.02 -7.62
C ARG A 236 -0.58 13.27 -8.84
N SER A 237 -1.33 13.93 -9.73
CA SER A 237 -2.09 13.28 -10.82
C SER A 237 -2.99 12.14 -10.32
N ALA A 238 -3.52 12.27 -9.10
CA ALA A 238 -4.40 11.29 -8.48
C ALA A 238 -5.86 11.53 -8.88
N ALA A 239 -6.63 10.45 -8.99
CA ALA A 239 -8.09 10.50 -9.08
C ALA A 239 -8.71 10.65 -7.67
N MET A 240 -9.91 11.21 -7.61
CA MET A 240 -10.66 11.38 -6.37
C MET A 240 -11.99 10.62 -6.36
N ILE A 241 -12.40 10.15 -5.18
CA ILE A 241 -13.72 9.62 -4.91
C ILE A 241 -14.30 10.38 -3.72
N LEU A 242 -15.45 11.02 -3.92
CA LEU A 242 -16.19 11.71 -2.86
C LEU A 242 -17.09 10.70 -2.14
N TYR A 243 -16.90 10.51 -0.85
CA TYR A 243 -17.74 9.66 -0.01
C TYR A 243 -18.81 10.52 0.67
N ASP A 244 -20.06 10.42 0.19
CA ASP A 244 -21.16 11.29 0.63
C ASP A 244 -21.71 10.88 2.01
N MET A 245 -21.26 11.58 3.05
CA MET A 245 -21.70 11.38 4.43
C MET A 245 -23.16 11.79 4.65
N SER A 246 -23.69 12.71 3.84
CA SER A 246 -25.06 13.23 3.97
C SER A 246 -26.12 12.25 3.48
N ALA A 247 -25.75 11.32 2.58
CA ALA A 247 -26.63 10.29 2.08
C ALA A 247 -27.03 9.26 3.16
N ILE A 248 -26.27 9.14 4.24
CA ILE A 248 -26.39 8.02 5.14
C ILE A 248 -27.61 8.20 6.06
N SER A 249 -28.61 7.32 5.90
CA SER A 249 -29.84 7.32 6.69
C SER A 249 -30.19 5.91 7.17
N TYR A 250 -30.64 5.80 8.42
CA TYR A 250 -31.20 4.56 8.98
C TYR A 250 -32.58 4.20 8.44
N LEU A 251 -33.29 5.17 7.87
CA LEU A 251 -34.73 5.05 7.60
C LEU A 251 -35.06 5.01 6.10
N ILE A 252 -34.15 5.49 5.25
CA ILE A 252 -34.42 5.70 3.83
C ILE A 252 -33.23 5.19 3.03
N ASN A 253 -33.48 4.37 2.01
CA ASN A 253 -32.47 3.99 1.04
C ASN A 253 -32.00 5.25 0.29
N PRO A 254 -30.70 5.57 0.27
CA PRO A 254 -30.22 6.79 -0.40
C PRO A 254 -30.31 6.74 -1.92
N TYR A 255 -30.61 5.57 -2.49
CA TYR A 255 -30.88 5.35 -3.92
C TYR A 255 -32.39 5.39 -4.22
N PRO A 256 -32.78 5.64 -5.49
CA PRO A 256 -34.19 5.66 -5.89
C PRO A 256 -34.95 4.35 -5.59
N SER A 257 -34.27 3.20 -5.63
CA SER A 257 -34.81 1.90 -5.22
C SER A 257 -33.70 0.94 -4.77
N SER A 258 -34.09 -0.15 -4.11
CA SER A 258 -33.17 -1.22 -3.68
C SER A 258 -32.60 -2.00 -4.87
N GLU A 259 -33.36 -2.15 -5.96
CA GLU A 259 -32.89 -2.75 -7.22
C GLU A 259 -31.82 -1.85 -7.85
N TYR A 260 -32.08 -0.54 -7.92
CA TYR A 260 -31.13 0.43 -8.45
C TYR A 260 -29.82 0.42 -7.64
N GLN A 261 -29.91 0.35 -6.30
CA GLN A 261 -28.73 0.22 -5.43
C GLN A 261 -27.90 -1.02 -5.80
N LYS A 262 -28.52 -2.19 -5.94
CA LYS A 262 -27.79 -3.44 -6.24
C LYS A 262 -27.02 -3.35 -7.55
N GLU A 263 -27.62 -2.72 -8.55
CA GLU A 263 -27.05 -2.58 -9.89
C GLU A 263 -26.00 -1.45 -9.98
N ASN A 264 -26.07 -0.46 -9.08
CA ASN A 264 -25.30 0.78 -9.16
C ASN A 264 -24.51 1.10 -7.88
N SER A 265 -24.20 0.10 -7.05
CA SER A 265 -23.28 0.24 -5.92
C SER A 265 -21.83 0.32 -6.42
N THR A 266 -21.52 1.33 -7.22
CA THR A 266 -20.20 1.62 -7.78
C THR A 266 -19.90 3.12 -7.63
N VAL A 267 -18.71 3.55 -8.02
CA VAL A 267 -18.43 4.98 -8.19
C VAL A 267 -19.36 5.54 -9.28
N ILE A 268 -20.07 6.61 -8.95
CA ILE A 268 -21.05 7.29 -9.80
C ILE A 268 -20.39 8.51 -10.43
N GLU A 269 -20.57 8.66 -11.74
CA GLU A 269 -20.04 9.79 -12.49
C GLU A 269 -20.96 11.02 -12.40
N LYS A 270 -20.39 12.20 -12.68
CA LYS A 270 -21.05 13.50 -12.55
C LYS A 270 -22.43 13.59 -13.23
N ASN A 271 -22.54 13.07 -14.45
CA ASN A 271 -23.79 13.10 -15.24
C ASN A 271 -24.93 12.28 -14.62
N GLN A 272 -24.62 11.24 -13.86
CA GLN A 272 -25.61 10.36 -13.21
C GLN A 272 -26.13 10.93 -11.89
N LEU A 273 -25.34 11.76 -11.20
CA LEU A 273 -25.69 12.30 -9.89
C LEU A 273 -26.92 13.21 -9.90
N SER A 274 -27.06 14.05 -10.92
CA SER A 274 -28.24 14.92 -11.05
C SER A 274 -29.52 14.10 -11.26
N VAL A 275 -29.45 12.95 -11.95
CA VAL A 275 -30.60 12.08 -12.21
C VAL A 275 -31.15 11.46 -10.92
N ILE A 276 -30.28 11.20 -9.95
CA ILE A 276 -30.65 10.60 -8.65
C ILE A 276 -30.82 11.64 -7.53
N GLY A 277 -30.96 12.92 -7.88
CA GLY A 277 -31.25 14.00 -6.91
C GLY A 277 -30.07 14.48 -6.09
N ARG A 278 -28.83 14.28 -6.57
CA ARG A 278 -27.58 14.61 -5.87
C ARG A 278 -26.81 15.72 -6.59
N GLU A 279 -27.51 16.79 -6.96
CA GLU A 279 -26.93 17.92 -7.71
C GLU A 279 -25.73 18.58 -6.99
N TYR A 280 -25.76 18.63 -5.65
CA TYR A 280 -24.63 19.14 -4.86
C TYR A 280 -23.33 18.35 -5.10
N LEU A 281 -23.38 17.01 -5.21
CA LEU A 281 -22.21 16.20 -5.53
C LEU A 281 -21.74 16.49 -6.97
N SER A 282 -22.66 16.67 -7.92
CA SER A 282 -22.31 17.06 -9.29
C SER A 282 -21.57 18.41 -9.34
N ASN A 283 -21.98 19.36 -8.50
CA ASN A 283 -21.31 20.65 -8.33
C ASN A 283 -19.92 20.48 -7.71
N GLN A 284 -19.78 19.66 -6.65
CA GLN A 284 -18.49 19.34 -6.03
C GLN A 284 -17.52 18.63 -7.00
N LEU A 285 -18.02 17.70 -7.83
CA LEU A 285 -17.21 17.08 -8.90
C LEU A 285 -16.77 18.10 -9.96
N SER A 286 -17.59 19.12 -10.23
CA SER A 286 -17.20 20.22 -11.14
C SER A 286 -16.00 21.01 -10.60
N VAL A 287 -15.91 21.18 -9.27
CA VAL A 287 -14.75 21.81 -8.63
C VAL A 287 -13.50 20.96 -8.86
N CYS A 288 -13.58 19.65 -8.68
CA CYS A 288 -12.48 18.72 -8.95
C CYS A 288 -12.02 18.79 -10.42
N GLU A 289 -12.95 18.72 -11.36
CA GLU A 289 -12.68 18.81 -12.80
C GLU A 289 -12.02 20.12 -13.19
N SER A 290 -12.42 21.25 -12.58
CA SER A 290 -11.82 22.56 -12.83
C SER A 290 -10.33 22.64 -12.45
N LEU A 291 -9.88 21.73 -11.56
CA LEU A 291 -8.50 21.57 -11.14
C LEU A 291 -7.78 20.44 -11.89
N GLY A 292 -8.40 19.89 -12.94
CA GLY A 292 -7.86 18.80 -13.76
C GLY A 292 -7.90 17.43 -13.09
N VAL A 293 -8.71 17.26 -12.03
CA VAL A 293 -8.79 16.01 -11.28
C VAL A 293 -9.96 15.16 -11.78
N LYS A 294 -9.67 13.92 -12.20
CA LYS A 294 -10.72 12.93 -12.47
C LYS A 294 -11.38 12.54 -11.15
N ALA A 295 -12.69 12.74 -11.05
CA ALA A 295 -13.42 12.46 -9.82
C ALA A 295 -14.76 11.74 -10.07
N GLY A 296 -15.19 10.98 -9.07
CA GLY A 296 -16.53 10.40 -8.98
C GLY A 296 -17.02 10.41 -7.54
N ALA A 297 -18.23 9.92 -7.29
CA ALA A 297 -18.80 9.90 -5.95
C ALA A 297 -19.35 8.51 -5.57
N VAL A 298 -19.33 8.22 -4.29
CA VAL A 298 -19.92 7.02 -3.69
C VAL A 298 -21.06 7.46 -2.79
N ILE A 299 -22.20 6.81 -2.93
CA ILE A 299 -23.38 7.00 -2.08
C ILE A 299 -23.43 5.82 -1.09
N PRO A 300 -22.93 6.01 0.14
CA PRO A 300 -22.92 4.96 1.15
C PRO A 300 -24.31 4.63 1.68
N THR A 301 -24.53 3.34 1.99
CA THR A 301 -25.80 2.83 2.50
C THR A 301 -25.76 2.44 3.98
N SER A 302 -24.61 2.64 4.63
CA SER A 302 -24.42 2.34 6.05
C SER A 302 -23.57 3.40 6.73
N HIS A 303 -23.72 3.52 8.05
CA HIS A 303 -22.98 4.45 8.90
C HIS A 303 -21.61 3.88 9.30
N GLY A 304 -20.77 4.80 9.79
CA GLY A 304 -19.49 4.49 10.41
C GLY A 304 -18.34 4.35 9.43
N PHE A 305 -17.13 4.54 9.95
CA PHE A 305 -15.92 4.48 9.14
C PHE A 305 -15.49 3.08 8.71
N SER A 306 -16.08 2.03 9.27
CA SER A 306 -15.91 0.66 8.75
C SER A 306 -16.49 0.50 7.34
N HIS A 307 -17.54 1.26 7.01
CA HIS A 307 -18.11 1.24 5.68
C HIS A 307 -17.28 2.10 4.71
N LEU A 308 -16.74 3.22 5.20
CA LEU A 308 -15.80 4.05 4.44
C LEU A 308 -14.55 3.24 4.05
N SER A 309 -13.96 2.50 4.99
CA SER A 309 -12.79 1.65 4.71
C SER A 309 -13.12 0.53 3.72
N ALA A 310 -14.27 -0.13 3.84
CA ALA A 310 -14.70 -1.13 2.88
C ALA A 310 -14.80 -0.56 1.45
N TRP A 311 -15.29 0.68 1.30
CA TRP A 311 -15.29 1.37 0.01
C TRP A 311 -13.89 1.74 -0.47
N ALA A 312 -13.03 2.24 0.41
CA ALA A 312 -11.64 2.53 0.08
C ALA A 312 -10.90 1.27 -0.42
N GLU A 313 -11.12 0.12 0.23
CA GLU A 313 -10.53 -1.16 -0.17
C GLU A 313 -11.12 -1.67 -1.49
N LYS A 314 -12.44 -1.65 -1.65
CA LYS A 314 -13.13 -2.03 -2.89
C LYS A 314 -12.63 -1.23 -4.08
N GLU A 315 -12.45 0.07 -3.90
CA GLU A 315 -11.99 0.97 -4.95
C GLU A 315 -10.46 1.03 -5.05
N SER A 316 -9.72 0.28 -4.24
CA SER A 316 -8.25 0.31 -4.21
C SER A 316 -7.70 1.73 -4.03
N ALA A 317 -8.28 2.49 -3.09
CA ALA A 317 -7.77 3.80 -2.72
C ALA A 317 -6.41 3.69 -2.02
N ASP A 318 -5.52 4.64 -2.30
CA ASP A 318 -4.19 4.70 -1.71
C ASP A 318 -4.15 5.59 -0.47
N LEU A 319 -5.13 6.48 -0.32
CA LEU A 319 -5.24 7.44 0.76
C LEU A 319 -6.71 7.72 1.07
N ILE A 320 -7.03 7.76 2.36
CA ILE A 320 -8.32 8.24 2.86
C ILE A 320 -8.10 9.62 3.46
N VAL A 321 -8.98 10.59 3.17
CA VAL A 321 -8.88 11.96 3.66
C VAL A 321 -10.11 12.30 4.51
N ILE A 322 -9.88 12.75 5.75
CA ILE A 322 -10.91 13.18 6.70
C ILE A 322 -10.55 14.53 7.35
N PRO A 323 -11.51 15.35 7.79
CA PRO A 323 -11.23 16.56 8.56
C PRO A 323 -10.85 16.23 10.01
N ASN A 324 -10.12 17.14 10.65
CA ASN A 324 -9.69 17.03 12.05
C ASN A 324 -10.87 16.92 13.04
N SER A 325 -12.05 17.48 12.68
CA SER A 325 -13.29 17.34 13.46
C SER A 325 -13.70 15.87 13.69
N MET A 326 -13.26 14.94 12.82
CA MET A 326 -13.55 13.50 12.92
C MET A 326 -12.50 12.70 13.73
N VAL A 327 -11.45 13.36 14.24
CA VAL A 327 -10.50 12.73 15.18
C VAL A 327 -11.15 12.50 16.54
N ARG A 328 -11.87 13.52 17.04
CA ARG A 328 -12.64 13.47 18.29
C ARG A 328 -14.02 14.10 18.08
N PRO A 329 -14.91 13.43 17.33
CA PRO A 329 -16.19 14.01 16.99
C PRO A 329 -17.15 14.03 18.20
N GLY A 330 -18.29 14.69 18.03
CA GLY A 330 -19.36 14.73 19.03
C GLY A 330 -19.91 13.34 19.38
N LEU A 331 -20.66 13.25 20.50
CA LEU A 331 -21.17 11.97 21.01
C LEU A 331 -22.00 11.18 19.98
N ILE A 332 -22.87 11.87 19.22
CA ILE A 332 -23.75 11.23 18.23
C ILE A 332 -22.92 10.56 17.13
N ASP A 333 -21.90 11.24 16.61
CA ASP A 333 -21.05 10.70 15.55
C ASP A 333 -20.14 9.58 16.04
N ARG A 334 -19.70 9.64 17.31
CA ARG A 334 -19.01 8.52 17.95
C ARG A 334 -19.89 7.27 18.03
N LEU A 335 -21.16 7.42 18.39
CA LEU A 335 -22.12 6.30 18.44
C LEU A 335 -22.41 5.73 17.05
N LYS A 336 -22.42 6.57 16.00
CA LYS A 336 -22.51 6.13 14.60
C LYS A 336 -21.20 5.54 14.05
N GLY A 337 -20.10 5.65 14.79
CA GLY A 337 -18.82 5.03 14.46
C GLY A 337 -17.87 5.88 13.62
N TYR A 338 -18.05 7.20 13.54
CA TYR A 338 -17.23 8.13 12.75
C TYR A 338 -15.99 8.66 13.49
N THR A 339 -15.20 7.77 14.11
CA THR A 339 -14.00 8.17 14.85
C THR A 339 -12.74 7.72 14.13
N LEU A 340 -11.68 8.54 14.14
CA LEU A 340 -10.38 8.14 13.59
C LEU A 340 -9.93 6.76 14.10
N ASN A 341 -10.12 6.45 15.39
CA ASN A 341 -9.79 5.13 15.95
C ASN A 341 -10.53 3.98 15.26
N ASN A 342 -11.83 4.13 14.97
CA ASN A 342 -12.58 3.12 14.24
C ASN A 342 -12.04 2.95 12.81
N LEU A 343 -11.68 4.06 12.16
CA LEU A 343 -11.13 4.02 10.81
C LEU A 343 -9.79 3.27 10.79
N ILE A 344 -8.82 3.68 11.63
CA ILE A 344 -7.49 3.04 11.75
C ILE A 344 -7.63 1.54 12.08
N ASN A 345 -8.58 1.17 12.93
CA ASN A 345 -8.79 -0.25 13.28
C ASN A 345 -9.42 -1.07 12.14
N SER A 346 -10.14 -0.41 11.22
CA SER A 346 -10.88 -1.05 10.14
C SER A 346 -10.12 -1.13 8.82
N THR A 347 -9.00 -0.42 8.67
CA THR A 347 -8.23 -0.43 7.43
C THR A 347 -6.74 -0.36 7.66
N VAL A 348 -6.01 -0.68 6.61
CA VAL A 348 -4.55 -0.56 6.53
C VAL A 348 -4.13 0.57 5.58
N ILE A 349 -5.09 1.17 4.86
CA ILE A 349 -4.89 2.33 3.99
C ILE A 349 -4.53 3.55 4.86
N PRO A 350 -3.49 4.34 4.52
CA PRO A 350 -3.15 5.56 5.25
C PRO A 350 -4.31 6.55 5.28
N ILE A 351 -4.44 7.26 6.41
CA ILE A 351 -5.48 8.25 6.65
C ILE A 351 -4.84 9.61 6.81
N LEU A 352 -5.11 10.52 5.89
CA LEU A 352 -4.75 11.92 6.01
C LEU A 352 -5.83 12.65 6.79
N VAL A 353 -5.44 13.21 7.94
CA VAL A 353 -6.28 14.11 8.72
C VAL A 353 -5.90 15.54 8.36
N TYR A 354 -6.86 16.31 7.85
CA TYR A 354 -6.69 17.70 7.47
C TYR A 354 -7.19 18.63 8.57
N SER A 355 -6.38 19.62 8.91
CA SER A 355 -6.65 20.66 9.90
C SER A 355 -7.10 21.95 9.21
N GLU A 356 -7.96 22.72 9.88
CA GLU A 356 -8.51 24.00 9.36
C GLU A 356 -7.42 25.07 9.09
N ASP A 357 -6.24 24.92 9.69
CA ASP A 357 -5.07 25.79 9.45
C ASP A 357 -4.31 25.44 8.14
N GLY A 358 -4.82 24.48 7.36
CA GLY A 358 -4.22 24.01 6.10
C GLY A 358 -3.11 22.97 6.28
N ASN A 359 -2.85 22.55 7.53
CA ASN A 359 -1.95 21.45 7.82
C ASN A 359 -2.64 20.10 7.68
N ALA A 360 -1.84 19.06 7.53
CA ALA A 360 -2.28 17.69 7.45
C ALA A 360 -1.29 16.77 8.14
N ARG A 361 -1.81 15.67 8.68
CA ARG A 361 -1.03 14.58 9.26
C ARG A 361 -1.52 13.25 8.74
N ILE A 362 -0.60 12.38 8.33
CA ILE A 362 -0.92 11.01 7.97
C ILE A 362 -0.88 10.12 9.21
N TRP A 363 -1.92 9.31 9.35
CA TRP A 363 -2.07 8.26 10.32
C TRP A 363 -2.03 6.92 9.61
N THR A 364 -1.23 6.01 10.13
CA THR A 364 -1.17 4.63 9.65
C THR A 364 -1.54 3.71 10.80
N LYS A 365 -1.76 2.42 10.51
CA LYS A 365 -1.99 1.41 11.55
C LYS A 365 -0.80 1.29 12.52
N SER A 366 0.41 1.62 12.05
CA SER A 366 1.64 1.62 12.85
C SER A 366 1.71 2.80 13.81
N SER A 367 1.06 3.93 13.50
CA SER A 367 1.03 5.15 14.33
C SER A 367 0.34 4.98 15.69
N MET A 368 -0.30 3.82 15.96
CA MET A 368 -0.95 3.50 17.24
C MET A 368 -0.15 2.54 18.13
N ARG A 369 1.04 2.09 17.70
CA ARG A 369 1.88 1.17 18.48
C ARG A 369 2.77 1.89 19.51
#